data_AF-A0A7D5M3R8-F1
#
_entry.id   AF-A0A7D5M3R8-F1
#
_cell.length_a   1.000
_cell.length_b   1.000
_cell.length_c   1.000
_cell.angle_alpha   90.00
_cell.angle_beta   90.00
_cell.angle_gamma   90.00
#
_symmetry.space_group_name_H-M   'P 1'
#
loop_
_entity.id
_entity.type
_entity.pdbx_description
1 polymer ?
#
loop_
_entity_poly.entity_id
_entity_poly.type
_entity_poly.pdbx_seq_one_letter_code
_entity_poly.pdbx_strand_id
1 'polypeptide(L)'
;MSLKIFYGLILLLIISTGTAFAQESLISVQTDDNHYDEGDTIVISGTVTTIVGSTPATLQLFSDGNLVDIAQITIAQDGSYSHTVIAEGPLWKKSGEYTVRASYGEGNIAESEFSYSPKSEIISTSTNYEVDAGSHGTFDVEYTINGGTITNIVVDSNIFAIIVQIDAFDEGSITLDLPREFIGAEKQDGKDDTFIILIDGIEVEYQESVVLADSRVITINFEQGDSDIEIIGTYVIPEFGSIVMIILMIGIMTTILISRNRLAIRT
;
A
#
# COMPACT_ATOMS: atom_id res chain seq x y z
N MET A 1 37.36 -51.89 -6.73
CA MET A 1 36.37 -50.80 -6.95
C MET A 1 35.58 -50.67 -5.67
N SER A 2 35.86 -49.61 -4.91
CA SER A 2 35.36 -49.37 -3.54
C SER A 2 33.93 -48.86 -3.55
N LEU A 3 33.03 -49.49 -2.79
CA LEU A 3 31.72 -48.89 -2.48
C LEU A 3 31.65 -48.66 -0.96
N LYS A 4 31.70 -47.40 -0.57
CA LYS A 4 31.68 -46.92 0.81
C LYS A 4 30.26 -47.03 1.37
N ILE A 5 30.18 -47.53 2.59
CA ILE A 5 28.98 -47.65 3.43
C ILE A 5 28.65 -46.26 3.98
N PHE A 6 27.39 -45.81 3.89
CA PHE A 6 26.90 -44.61 4.56
C PHE A 6 25.86 -45.02 5.61
N TYR A 7 26.24 -44.94 6.89
CA TYR A 7 25.32 -45.07 8.02
C TYR A 7 24.66 -43.72 8.26
N GLY A 8 23.37 -43.60 7.99
CA GLY A 8 22.55 -42.48 8.46
C GLY A 8 22.11 -42.73 9.90
N LEU A 9 22.52 -41.86 10.82
CA LEU A 9 22.09 -41.86 12.21
C LEU A 9 20.69 -41.24 12.29
N ILE A 10 19.65 -42.03 12.57
CA ILE A 10 18.30 -41.52 12.85
C ILE A 10 18.24 -41.19 14.35
N LEU A 11 18.16 -39.90 14.67
CA LEU A 11 17.94 -39.41 16.03
C LEU A 11 16.42 -39.30 16.27
N LEU A 12 15.84 -40.20 17.08
CA LEU A 12 14.43 -40.19 17.44
C LEU A 12 14.22 -39.30 18.67
N LEU A 13 13.67 -38.10 18.47
CA LEU A 13 13.30 -37.16 19.53
C LEU A 13 11.95 -37.59 20.14
N ILE A 14 11.98 -38.05 21.39
CA ILE A 14 10.76 -38.37 22.16
C ILE A 14 10.26 -37.04 22.74
N ILE A 15 9.22 -36.46 22.14
CA ILE A 15 8.54 -35.27 22.67
C ILE A 15 7.58 -35.76 23.76
N SER A 16 7.99 -35.62 25.01
CA SER A 16 7.12 -35.81 26.18
C SER A 16 6.11 -34.67 26.23
N THR A 17 4.87 -34.92 25.78
CA THR A 17 3.75 -33.99 25.98
C THR A 17 3.29 -34.07 27.44
N GLY A 18 3.85 -33.22 28.29
CA GLY A 18 3.24 -32.93 29.58
C GLY A 18 1.89 -32.24 29.36
N THR A 19 0.84 -32.73 30.01
CA THR A 19 -0.46 -32.06 30.03
C THR A 19 -0.31 -30.72 30.76
N ALA A 20 -0.40 -29.61 30.05
CA ALA A 20 -0.57 -28.30 30.65
C ALA A 20 -2.02 -28.19 31.14
N PHE A 21 -2.22 -28.05 32.45
CA PHE A 21 -3.51 -27.67 33.01
C PHE A 21 -3.70 -26.16 32.80
N ALA A 22 -4.48 -25.77 31.78
CA ALA A 22 -4.97 -24.40 31.69
C ALA A 22 -6.05 -24.23 32.77
N GLN A 23 -5.76 -23.46 33.82
CA GLN A 23 -6.80 -23.02 34.75
C GLN A 23 -7.71 -22.07 33.99
N GLU A 24 -9.00 -22.42 33.83
CA GLU A 24 -9.98 -21.51 33.22
C GLU A 24 -10.06 -20.24 34.08
N SER A 25 -9.60 -19.11 33.52
CA SER A 25 -9.72 -17.81 34.14
C SER A 25 -11.20 -17.43 34.25
N LEU A 26 -11.60 -16.80 35.35
CA LEU A 26 -12.99 -16.32 35.51
C LEU A 26 -13.31 -15.14 34.59
N ILE A 27 -12.30 -14.56 33.95
CA ILE A 27 -12.41 -13.42 33.04
C ILE A 27 -11.92 -13.81 31.64
N SER A 28 -12.54 -13.26 30.61
CA SER A 28 -12.09 -13.32 29.21
C SER A 28 -11.86 -11.91 28.69
N VAL A 29 -10.95 -11.72 27.74
CA VAL A 29 -10.75 -10.44 27.05
C VAL A 29 -10.48 -10.68 25.58
N GLN A 30 -11.00 -9.80 24.73
CA GLN A 30 -10.74 -9.75 23.29
C GLN A 30 -10.89 -8.31 22.81
N THR A 31 -10.39 -8.05 21.61
CA THR A 31 -10.61 -6.82 20.85
C THR A 31 -11.62 -7.09 19.73
N ASP A 32 -12.18 -6.04 19.14
CA ASP A 32 -13.09 -6.16 18.00
C ASP A 32 -12.38 -6.48 16.68
N ASP A 33 -11.08 -6.22 16.60
CA ASP A 33 -10.19 -6.59 15.50
C ASP A 33 -8.82 -7.08 16.02
N ASN A 34 -7.99 -7.64 15.14
CA ASN A 34 -6.63 -8.09 15.42
C ASN A 34 -5.54 -7.12 14.89
N HIS A 35 -5.94 -6.06 14.18
CA HIS A 35 -5.08 -5.00 13.66
C HIS A 35 -5.75 -3.64 13.79
N TYR A 36 -4.96 -2.59 14.04
CA TYR A 36 -5.43 -1.20 14.14
C TYR A 36 -4.40 -0.21 13.62
N ASP A 37 -4.87 0.84 12.95
CA ASP A 37 -4.08 1.98 12.51
C ASP A 37 -4.16 3.17 13.47
N GLU A 38 -3.22 4.12 13.34
CA GLU A 38 -3.25 5.36 14.11
C GLU A 38 -4.58 6.10 13.96
N GLY A 39 -5.24 6.35 15.10
CA GLY A 39 -6.54 7.00 15.17
C GLY A 39 -7.74 6.05 15.17
N ASP A 40 -7.52 4.74 15.00
CA ASP A 40 -8.59 3.77 15.12
C ASP A 40 -9.16 3.69 16.54
N THR A 41 -10.42 3.28 16.61
CA THR A 41 -11.12 3.07 17.87
C THR A 41 -11.12 1.59 18.21
N ILE A 42 -10.34 1.21 19.21
CA ILE A 42 -10.21 -0.16 19.71
C ILE A 42 -11.33 -0.42 20.70
N VAL A 43 -12.19 -1.40 20.43
CA VAL A 43 -13.23 -1.87 21.35
C VAL A 43 -12.78 -3.13 22.05
N ILE A 44 -12.38 -2.97 23.31
CA ILE A 44 -12.01 -4.09 24.17
C ILE A 44 -13.27 -4.60 24.86
N SER A 45 -13.49 -5.91 24.83
CA SER A 45 -14.66 -6.55 25.43
C SER A 45 -14.33 -7.87 26.10
N GLY A 46 -15.19 -8.31 27.00
CA GLY A 46 -14.99 -9.55 27.73
C GLY A 46 -16.16 -9.92 28.62
N THR A 47 -16.01 -11.06 29.29
CA THR A 47 -17.02 -11.58 30.23
C THR A 47 -16.36 -12.04 31.52
N VAL A 48 -17.09 -11.92 32.62
CA VAL A 48 -16.76 -12.48 33.93
C VAL A 48 -17.79 -13.54 34.27
N THR A 49 -17.36 -14.78 34.45
CA THR A 49 -18.27 -15.92 34.67
C THR A 49 -18.83 -15.97 36.09
N THR A 50 -18.09 -15.46 37.08
CA THR A 50 -18.51 -15.40 38.49
C THR A 50 -18.28 -14.01 39.06
N ILE A 51 -19.36 -13.25 39.26
CA ILE A 51 -19.31 -11.88 39.76
C ILE A 51 -19.23 -11.90 41.30
N VAL A 52 -18.18 -11.29 41.86
CA VAL A 52 -17.96 -11.15 43.30
C VAL A 52 -18.30 -9.73 43.74
N GLY A 53 -19.51 -9.53 44.26
CA GLY A 53 -19.96 -8.23 44.78
C GLY A 53 -19.90 -7.12 43.73
N SER A 54 -19.32 -5.98 44.08
CA SER A 54 -19.10 -4.84 43.18
C SER A 54 -17.63 -4.72 42.74
N THR A 55 -16.91 -5.85 42.67
CA THR A 55 -15.48 -5.86 42.29
C THR A 55 -15.35 -5.42 40.83
N PRO A 56 -14.56 -4.37 40.51
CA PRO A 56 -14.29 -3.99 39.12
C PRO A 56 -13.21 -4.87 38.50
N ALA A 57 -13.17 -4.96 37.16
CA ALA A 57 -12.01 -5.45 36.44
C ALA A 57 -10.99 -4.32 36.25
N THR A 58 -9.70 -4.66 36.27
CA THR A 58 -8.64 -3.76 35.83
C THR A 58 -8.22 -4.17 34.43
N LEU A 59 -8.26 -3.24 33.49
CA LEU A 59 -7.75 -3.40 32.13
C LEU A 59 -6.43 -2.65 32.04
N GLN A 60 -5.43 -3.28 31.46
CA GLN A 60 -4.12 -2.69 31.19
C GLN A 60 -3.75 -2.98 29.75
N LEU A 61 -3.28 -1.97 29.03
CA LEU A 61 -2.76 -2.10 27.68
C LEU A 61 -1.24 -1.92 27.72
N PHE A 62 -0.51 -2.84 27.09
CA PHE A 62 0.94 -2.83 27.05
C PHE A 62 1.49 -2.83 25.62
N SER A 63 2.65 -2.21 25.44
CA SER A 63 3.48 -2.28 24.23
C SER A 63 4.96 -2.33 24.63
N ASP A 64 5.71 -3.31 24.12
CA ASP A 64 7.12 -3.56 24.53
C ASP A 64 7.31 -3.61 26.06
N GLY A 65 6.32 -4.13 26.79
CA GLY A 65 6.31 -4.17 28.27
C GLY A 65 6.08 -2.81 28.97
N ASN A 66 5.86 -1.73 28.22
CA ASN A 66 5.47 -0.43 28.76
C ASN A 66 3.95 -0.32 28.85
N LEU A 67 3.45 0.28 29.93
CA LEU A 67 2.02 0.55 30.10
C LEU A 67 1.59 1.70 29.18
N VAL A 68 0.65 1.43 28.28
CA VAL A 68 0.05 2.38 27.34
C VAL A 68 -1.21 2.99 27.96
N ASP A 69 -2.08 2.15 28.51
CA ASP A 69 -3.33 2.59 29.13
C ASP A 69 -3.71 1.70 30.32
N ILE A 70 -4.49 2.25 31.25
CA ILE A 70 -5.05 1.54 32.39
C ILE A 70 -6.43 2.08 32.77
N ALA A 71 -7.40 1.17 32.89
CA ALA A 71 -8.77 1.50 33.26
C ALA A 71 -9.32 0.55 34.31
N GLN A 72 -10.20 1.06 35.18
CA GLN A 72 -11.04 0.24 36.05
C GLN A 72 -12.47 0.19 35.48
N ILE A 73 -12.96 -1.01 35.24
CA ILE A 73 -14.23 -1.25 34.53
C ILE A 73 -15.22 -1.91 35.48
N THR A 74 -16.42 -1.34 35.55
CA THR A 74 -17.52 -1.93 36.30
C THR A 74 -18.12 -3.08 35.48
N ILE A 75 -18.29 -4.24 36.11
CA ILE A 75 -18.89 -5.41 35.45
C ILE A 75 -20.41 -5.29 35.46
N ALA A 76 -21.04 -5.53 34.30
CA ALA A 76 -22.49 -5.55 34.19
C ALA A 76 -23.12 -6.76 34.91
N GLN A 77 -24.43 -6.72 35.14
CA GLN A 77 -25.13 -7.79 35.86
C GLN A 77 -25.12 -9.13 35.12
N ASP A 78 -24.97 -9.11 33.80
CA ASP A 78 -24.83 -10.30 32.95
C ASP A 78 -23.38 -10.78 32.82
N GLY A 79 -22.44 -10.14 33.52
CA GLY A 79 -21.01 -10.46 33.49
C GLY A 79 -20.24 -9.80 32.36
N SER A 80 -20.90 -9.10 31.44
CA SER A 80 -20.22 -8.41 30.34
C SER A 80 -19.49 -7.15 30.79
N TYR A 81 -18.43 -6.79 30.07
CA TYR A 81 -17.78 -5.50 30.19
C TYR A 81 -17.17 -5.07 28.85
N SER A 82 -16.98 -3.76 28.68
CA SER A 82 -16.30 -3.20 27.52
C SER A 82 -15.60 -1.88 27.88
N HIS A 83 -14.55 -1.57 27.14
CA HIS A 83 -13.83 -0.32 27.20
C HIS A 83 -13.33 0.05 25.81
N THR A 84 -13.20 1.36 25.57
CA THR A 84 -12.77 1.88 24.26
C THR A 84 -11.51 2.70 24.45
N VAL A 85 -10.53 2.45 23.58
CA VAL A 85 -9.27 3.20 23.50
C VAL A 85 -9.12 3.71 22.08
N ILE A 86 -8.66 4.95 21.92
CA ILE A 86 -8.27 5.47 20.61
C ILE A 86 -6.78 5.21 20.45
N ALA A 87 -6.39 4.58 19.34
CA ALA A 87 -5.01 4.25 18.99
C ALA A 87 -4.21 5.51 18.57
N GLU A 88 -4.22 6.53 19.41
CA GLU A 88 -3.65 7.85 19.15
C GLU A 88 -2.96 8.40 20.40
N GLY A 89 -1.86 9.13 20.21
CA GLY A 89 -1.21 9.91 21.26
C GLY A 89 0.25 9.55 21.49
N PRO A 90 0.89 10.10 22.54
CA PRO A 90 2.34 10.05 22.68
C PRO A 90 2.92 8.66 22.94
N LEU A 91 2.08 7.69 23.30
CA LEU A 91 2.45 6.30 23.56
C LEU A 91 2.20 5.38 22.35
N TRP A 92 1.49 5.86 21.33
CA TRP A 92 1.11 5.14 20.10
C TRP A 92 2.05 5.48 18.94
N LYS A 93 3.35 5.30 19.15
CA LYS A 93 4.39 5.78 18.22
C LYS A 93 5.11 4.71 17.41
N LYS A 94 5.01 3.46 17.86
CA LYS A 94 5.75 2.35 17.28
C LYS A 94 4.76 1.32 16.79
N SER A 95 5.01 0.81 15.58
CA SER A 95 4.36 -0.39 15.11
C SER A 95 4.73 -1.59 15.98
N GLY A 96 3.85 -2.60 15.96
CA GLY A 96 4.12 -3.89 16.59
C GLY A 96 2.95 -4.43 17.39
N GLU A 97 3.24 -5.44 18.20
CA GLU A 97 2.25 -6.15 19.01
C GLU A 97 1.95 -5.41 20.31
N TYR A 98 0.66 -5.30 20.61
CA TYR A 98 0.12 -4.74 21.84
C TYR A 98 -0.63 -5.83 22.59
N THR A 99 -0.50 -5.83 23.91
CA THR A 99 -1.15 -6.82 24.78
C THR A 99 -2.17 -6.13 25.67
N VAL A 100 -3.44 -6.51 25.53
CA VAL A 100 -4.50 -6.19 26.48
C VAL A 100 -4.51 -7.23 27.57
N ARG A 101 -4.40 -6.80 28.83
CA ARG A 101 -4.54 -7.64 30.01
C ARG A 101 -5.75 -7.22 30.84
N ALA A 102 -6.69 -8.13 31.04
CA ALA A 102 -7.79 -7.97 31.97
C ALA A 102 -7.51 -8.76 33.25
N SER A 103 -7.72 -8.14 34.40
CA SER A 103 -7.53 -8.75 35.72
C SER A 103 -8.77 -8.56 36.59
N TYR A 104 -9.23 -9.65 37.21
CA TYR A 104 -10.45 -9.66 38.03
C TYR A 104 -10.23 -10.37 39.37
N GLY A 105 -10.37 -9.63 40.47
CA GLY A 105 -10.11 -10.18 41.81
C GLY A 105 -8.67 -10.71 41.95
N GLU A 106 -8.50 -11.76 42.76
CA GLU A 106 -7.20 -12.37 43.00
C GLU A 106 -6.94 -13.53 42.02
N GLY A 107 -5.91 -13.38 41.18
CA GLY A 107 -5.39 -14.46 40.34
C GLY A 107 -6.10 -14.72 38.99
N ASN A 108 -7.22 -14.05 38.68
CA ASN A 108 -7.89 -14.21 37.38
C ASN A 108 -7.35 -13.17 36.39
N ILE A 109 -6.61 -13.66 35.40
CA ILE A 109 -5.99 -12.85 34.35
C ILE A 109 -6.40 -13.44 33.00
N ALA A 110 -6.70 -12.58 32.03
CA ALA A 110 -6.84 -12.93 30.63
C ALA A 110 -6.06 -11.92 29.78
N GLU A 111 -5.49 -12.38 28.68
CA GLU A 111 -4.71 -11.57 27.76
C GLU A 111 -5.22 -11.77 26.33
N SER A 112 -5.17 -10.70 25.54
CA SER A 112 -5.41 -10.69 24.10
C SER A 112 -4.36 -9.82 23.44
N GLU A 113 -3.93 -10.20 22.25
CA GLU A 113 -2.92 -9.49 21.48
C GLU A 113 -3.54 -8.92 20.21
N PHE A 114 -3.04 -7.78 19.76
CA PHE A 114 -3.37 -7.18 18.47
C PHE A 114 -2.14 -6.44 17.93
N SER A 115 -2.09 -6.26 16.62
CA SER A 115 -1.05 -5.50 15.93
C SER A 115 -1.47 -4.05 15.74
N TYR A 116 -0.51 -3.12 15.77
CA TYR A 116 -0.75 -1.70 15.54
C TYR A 116 0.24 -1.12 14.53
N SER A 117 -0.25 -0.22 13.67
CA SER A 117 0.53 0.54 12.68
C SER A 117 0.36 2.06 12.88
N PRO A 118 1.42 2.80 13.24
CA PRO A 118 1.34 4.26 13.31
C PRO A 118 1.32 4.85 11.90
N LYS A 119 0.44 5.83 11.64
CA LYS A 119 0.45 6.61 10.39
C LYS A 119 1.79 7.33 10.18
N SER A 120 2.48 7.63 11.27
CA SER A 120 3.79 8.30 11.25
C SER A 120 4.98 7.40 10.84
N GLU A 121 4.81 6.09 10.64
CA GLU A 121 5.82 5.20 10.00
C GLU A 121 5.59 4.99 8.51
N ILE A 122 4.78 5.83 7.87
CA ILE A 122 4.86 6.06 6.43
C ILE A 122 6.26 6.65 6.13
N ILE A 123 7.25 5.79 5.85
CA ILE A 123 8.50 6.21 5.20
C ILE A 123 8.12 6.59 3.78
N SER A 124 7.67 7.83 3.61
CA SER A 124 7.43 8.37 2.28
C SER A 124 8.79 8.53 1.59
N THR A 125 9.05 7.66 0.62
CA THR A 125 10.23 7.82 -0.22
C THR A 125 9.86 8.80 -1.31
N SER A 126 10.42 10.00 -1.24
CA SER A 126 10.33 11.01 -2.30
C SER A 126 11.65 11.09 -3.06
N THR A 127 11.61 10.75 -4.35
CA THR A 127 12.77 10.80 -5.24
C THR A 127 12.32 10.80 -6.70
N ASN A 128 13.26 10.95 -7.62
CA ASN A 128 13.01 10.83 -9.06
C ASN A 128 13.34 9.41 -9.52
N TYR A 129 12.47 8.84 -10.34
CA TYR A 129 12.73 7.61 -11.09
C TYR A 129 13.05 7.97 -12.55
N GLU A 130 14.25 7.60 -13.03
CA GLU A 130 14.61 7.76 -14.44
C GLU A 130 13.97 6.61 -15.26
N VAL A 131 12.96 6.95 -16.05
CA VAL A 131 12.20 6.01 -16.90
C VAL A 131 12.86 5.93 -18.28
N ASP A 132 13.11 4.70 -18.75
CA ASP A 132 13.60 4.45 -20.10
C ASP A 132 12.46 4.53 -21.13
N ALA A 133 12.56 5.51 -22.04
CA ALA A 133 11.64 5.74 -23.15
C ALA A 133 12.14 5.15 -24.48
N GLY A 134 13.09 4.21 -24.42
CA GLY A 134 13.66 3.52 -25.57
C GLY A 134 14.39 4.48 -26.51
N SER A 135 14.00 4.52 -27.78
CA SER A 135 14.62 5.42 -28.77
C SER A 135 14.39 6.91 -28.50
N HIS A 136 13.51 7.26 -27.56
CA HIS A 136 13.18 8.64 -27.19
C HIS A 136 14.00 9.16 -26.01
N GLY A 137 14.93 8.36 -25.48
CA GLY A 137 15.81 8.74 -24.37
C GLY A 137 15.24 8.30 -23.02
N THR A 138 15.48 9.11 -21.99
CA THR A 138 14.97 8.88 -20.63
C THR A 138 14.23 10.13 -20.15
N PHE A 139 13.34 9.96 -19.16
CA PHE A 139 12.68 11.06 -18.47
C PHE A 139 12.50 10.75 -16.99
N ASP A 140 12.49 11.80 -16.18
CA ASP A 140 12.32 11.67 -14.74
C ASP A 140 10.83 11.74 -14.36
N VAL A 141 10.40 10.81 -13.50
CA VAL A 141 9.12 10.85 -12.80
C VAL A 141 9.40 11.09 -11.33
N GLU A 142 9.03 12.26 -10.82
CA GLU A 142 9.06 12.52 -9.38
C GLU A 142 7.94 11.73 -8.73
N TYR A 143 8.26 10.99 -7.67
CA TYR A 143 7.27 10.21 -6.95
C TYR A 143 7.40 10.36 -5.45
N THR A 144 6.31 10.08 -4.75
CA THR A 144 6.28 9.85 -3.31
C THR A 144 5.46 8.61 -3.05
N ILE A 145 6.05 7.59 -2.41
CA ILE A 145 5.35 6.32 -2.10
C ILE A 145 5.41 6.01 -0.62
N ASN A 146 4.30 5.49 -0.08
CA ASN A 146 4.18 4.90 1.25
C ASN A 146 3.44 3.56 1.19
N GLY A 147 3.70 2.67 2.14
CA GLY A 147 3.12 1.30 2.14
C GLY A 147 3.79 0.35 1.15
N GLY A 148 4.78 0.82 0.38
CA GLY A 148 5.47 0.00 -0.61
C GLY A 148 6.76 0.64 -1.11
N THR A 149 7.44 -0.04 -2.02
CA THR A 149 8.57 0.52 -2.79
C THR A 149 8.35 0.35 -4.28
N ILE A 150 8.78 1.33 -5.08
CA ILE A 150 8.81 1.17 -6.54
C ILE A 150 10.00 0.27 -6.88
N THR A 151 9.73 -0.80 -7.63
CA THR A 151 10.77 -1.70 -8.15
C THR A 151 11.14 -1.31 -9.58
N ASN A 152 10.16 -0.87 -10.38
CA ASN A 152 10.37 -0.51 -11.77
C ASN A 152 9.30 0.46 -12.30
N ILE A 153 9.64 1.25 -13.31
CA ILE A 153 8.67 2.00 -14.11
C ILE A 153 8.95 1.73 -15.58
N VAL A 154 7.94 1.23 -16.30
CA VAL A 154 8.06 0.80 -17.69
C VAL A 154 7.05 1.54 -18.54
N VAL A 155 7.46 1.93 -19.75
CA VAL A 155 6.54 2.45 -20.74
C VAL A 155 6.03 1.33 -21.64
N ASP A 156 4.71 1.19 -21.76
CA ASP A 156 4.07 0.34 -22.76
C ASP A 156 3.30 1.18 -23.79
N SER A 157 3.93 1.38 -24.93
CA SER A 157 3.36 2.12 -26.05
C SER A 157 2.19 1.40 -26.74
N ASN A 158 2.02 0.09 -26.55
CA ASN A 158 0.91 -0.65 -27.19
C ASN A 158 -0.44 -0.34 -26.56
N ILE A 159 -0.43 0.01 -25.27
CA ILE A 159 -1.63 0.34 -24.50
C ILE A 159 -1.64 1.80 -24.03
N PHE A 160 -0.69 2.61 -24.50
CA PHE A 160 -0.53 4.02 -24.11
C PHE A 160 -0.40 4.21 -22.58
N ALA A 161 0.38 3.34 -21.93
CA ALA A 161 0.50 3.33 -20.48
C ALA A 161 1.92 3.50 -19.95
N ILE A 162 2.02 4.04 -18.75
CA ILE A 162 3.16 3.83 -17.85
C ILE A 162 2.73 2.76 -16.83
N ILE A 163 3.54 1.73 -16.67
CA ILE A 163 3.35 0.65 -15.69
C ILE A 163 4.34 0.87 -14.56
N VAL A 164 3.83 1.15 -13.37
CA VAL A 164 4.61 1.29 -12.14
C VAL A 164 4.54 -0.02 -11.38
N GLN A 165 5.66 -0.71 -11.28
CA GLN A 165 5.78 -1.96 -10.55
C GLN A 165 6.19 -1.68 -9.12
N ILE A 166 5.43 -2.16 -8.15
CA ILE A 166 5.66 -1.94 -6.73
C ILE A 166 5.81 -3.25 -5.95
N ASP A 167 6.45 -3.16 -4.79
CA ASP A 167 6.42 -4.16 -3.74
C ASP A 167 5.61 -3.56 -2.57
N ALA A 168 4.30 -3.83 -2.53
CA ALA A 168 3.37 -3.32 -1.52
C ALA A 168 3.38 -4.24 -0.28
N PHE A 169 4.15 -3.84 0.73
CA PHE A 169 4.23 -4.58 2.00
C PHE A 169 3.14 -4.16 3.00
N ASP A 170 2.39 -3.09 2.73
CA ASP A 170 1.27 -2.59 3.53
C ASP A 170 0.26 -1.84 2.63
N GLU A 171 -0.91 -1.47 3.16
CA GLU A 171 -1.76 -0.50 2.49
C GLU A 171 -1.05 0.86 2.38
N GLY A 172 -1.33 1.58 1.31
CA GLY A 172 -0.52 2.75 1.01
C GLY A 172 -1.03 3.64 -0.10
N SER A 173 -0.17 4.60 -0.46
CA SER A 173 -0.42 5.48 -1.59
C SER A 173 0.86 5.81 -2.34
N ILE A 174 0.70 6.05 -3.63
CA ILE A 174 1.74 6.54 -4.52
C ILE A 174 1.27 7.84 -5.15
N THR A 175 2.10 8.87 -5.08
CA THR A 175 1.92 10.13 -5.80
C THR A 175 2.97 10.23 -6.89
N LEU A 176 2.57 10.59 -8.11
CA LEU A 176 3.41 10.67 -9.30
C LEU A 176 3.24 12.02 -9.97
N ASP A 177 4.33 12.70 -10.27
CA ASP A 177 4.35 13.87 -11.15
C ASP A 177 4.64 13.41 -12.58
N LEU A 178 3.59 13.37 -13.41
CA LEU A 178 3.63 12.82 -14.76
C LEU A 178 3.89 13.93 -15.79
N PRO A 179 5.03 13.94 -16.49
CA PRO A 179 5.33 14.97 -17.48
C PRO A 179 4.46 14.79 -18.73
N ARG A 180 3.74 15.85 -19.12
CA ARG A 180 2.85 15.88 -20.29
C ARG A 180 3.58 15.61 -21.60
N GLU A 181 4.88 15.88 -21.67
CA GLU A 181 5.70 15.56 -22.83
C GLU A 181 5.75 14.05 -23.11
N PHE A 182 5.69 13.22 -22.06
CA PHE A 182 5.83 11.77 -22.16
C PHE A 182 4.54 11.01 -21.94
N ILE A 183 3.58 11.52 -21.17
CA ILE A 183 2.29 10.86 -20.97
C ILE A 183 1.18 11.90 -20.81
N GLY A 184 0.03 11.65 -21.44
CA GLY A 184 -1.10 12.53 -21.29
C GLY A 184 -2.43 11.88 -21.66
N ALA A 185 -3.48 12.38 -21.04
CA ALA A 185 -4.86 12.11 -21.39
C ALA A 185 -5.47 13.42 -21.89
N GLU A 186 -5.71 13.52 -23.19
CA GLU A 186 -6.20 14.73 -23.85
C GLU A 186 -7.33 14.41 -24.85
N LYS A 187 -8.33 15.27 -24.88
CA LYS A 187 -9.41 15.25 -25.88
C LYS A 187 -8.90 15.77 -27.21
N GLN A 188 -9.69 15.55 -28.27
CA GLN A 188 -9.39 16.07 -29.61
C GLN A 188 -9.26 17.61 -29.68
N ASP A 189 -9.81 18.34 -28.70
CA ASP A 189 -9.69 19.79 -28.59
C ASP A 189 -8.46 20.25 -27.78
N GLY A 190 -7.58 19.33 -27.39
CA GLY A 190 -6.35 19.59 -26.63
C GLY A 190 -6.59 19.91 -25.15
N LYS A 191 -7.79 19.66 -24.64
CA LYS A 191 -8.07 19.77 -23.20
C LYS A 191 -7.84 18.46 -22.50
N ASP A 192 -7.50 18.54 -21.23
CA ASP A 192 -7.32 17.38 -20.37
C ASP A 192 -8.55 16.47 -20.35
N ASP A 193 -8.27 15.18 -20.44
CA ASP A 193 -9.17 14.09 -20.14
C ASP A 193 -8.67 13.30 -18.92
N THR A 194 -9.45 12.32 -18.50
CA THR A 194 -9.11 11.47 -17.35
C THR A 194 -8.13 10.38 -17.75
N PHE A 195 -7.17 10.06 -16.88
CA PHE A 195 -6.42 8.82 -17.00
C PHE A 195 -7.31 7.64 -16.61
N ILE A 196 -6.99 6.45 -17.10
CA ILE A 196 -7.55 5.20 -16.60
C ILE A 196 -6.45 4.55 -15.77
N ILE A 197 -6.75 4.27 -14.49
CA ILE A 197 -5.79 3.67 -13.56
C ILE A 197 -6.25 2.25 -13.25
N LEU A 198 -5.38 1.27 -13.49
CA LEU A 198 -5.63 -0.11 -13.11
C LEU A 198 -4.60 -0.56 -12.07
N ILE A 199 -5.04 -1.31 -11.07
CA ILE A 199 -4.16 -2.05 -10.16
C ILE A 199 -4.40 -3.53 -10.39
N ASP A 200 -3.35 -4.26 -10.78
CA ASP A 200 -3.40 -5.68 -11.16
C ASP A 200 -4.55 -6.01 -12.14
N GLY A 201 -4.83 -5.07 -13.06
CA GLY A 201 -5.86 -5.17 -14.09
C GLY A 201 -7.28 -4.76 -13.67
N ILE A 202 -7.48 -4.27 -12.44
CA ILE A 202 -8.76 -3.78 -11.92
C ILE A 202 -8.75 -2.24 -11.90
N GLU A 203 -9.78 -1.62 -12.46
CA GLU A 203 -9.90 -0.15 -12.49
C GLU A 203 -10.15 0.42 -11.09
N VAL A 204 -9.39 1.45 -10.73
CA VAL A 204 -9.46 2.15 -9.45
C VAL A 204 -9.61 3.66 -9.64
N GLU A 205 -10.17 4.31 -8.62
CA GLU A 205 -10.23 5.76 -8.56
C GLU A 205 -8.87 6.35 -8.17
N TYR A 206 -8.59 7.57 -8.63
CA TYR A 206 -7.38 8.31 -8.27
C TYR A 206 -7.72 9.77 -7.96
N GLN A 207 -6.81 10.44 -7.26
CA GLN A 207 -6.92 11.87 -6.98
C GLN A 207 -5.95 12.65 -7.86
N GLU A 208 -6.44 13.68 -8.52
CA GLU A 208 -5.60 14.62 -9.24
C GLU A 208 -5.32 15.84 -8.37
N SER A 209 -4.10 15.92 -7.85
CA SER A 209 -3.70 16.92 -6.85
C SER A 209 -3.40 18.27 -7.47
N VAL A 210 -2.66 18.28 -8.58
CA VAL A 210 -2.24 19.51 -9.27
C VAL A 210 -2.18 19.27 -10.78
N VAL A 211 -2.78 20.20 -11.53
CA VAL A 211 -2.69 20.24 -12.99
C VAL A 211 -1.76 21.40 -13.37
N LEU A 212 -0.57 21.08 -13.84
CA LEU A 212 0.41 22.05 -14.32
C LEU A 212 0.39 22.12 -15.85
N ALA A 213 1.06 23.13 -16.40
CA ALA A 213 1.13 23.34 -17.84
C ALA A 213 1.96 22.25 -18.54
N ASP A 214 2.92 21.68 -17.82
CA ASP A 214 3.95 20.75 -18.28
C ASP A 214 3.84 19.37 -17.61
N SER A 215 3.09 19.23 -16.52
CA SER A 215 2.89 17.96 -15.84
C SER A 215 1.51 17.81 -15.18
N ARG A 216 1.19 16.60 -14.73
CA ARG A 216 -0.02 16.27 -13.96
C ARG A 216 0.37 15.43 -12.75
N VAL A 217 0.00 15.89 -11.56
CA VAL A 217 0.28 15.18 -10.30
C VAL A 217 -0.92 14.36 -9.89
N ILE A 218 -0.77 13.04 -9.86
CA ILE A 218 -1.83 12.10 -9.47
C ILE A 218 -1.43 11.30 -8.22
N THR A 219 -2.42 10.92 -7.41
CA THR A 219 -2.26 10.10 -6.22
C THR A 219 -3.20 8.90 -6.30
N ILE A 220 -2.65 7.70 -6.09
CA ILE A 220 -3.34 6.41 -6.21
C ILE A 220 -3.13 5.66 -4.91
N ASN A 221 -4.21 5.13 -4.33
CA ASN A 221 -4.13 4.27 -3.14
C ASN A 221 -4.02 2.80 -3.60
N PHE A 222 -3.29 1.99 -2.83
CA PHE A 222 -3.12 0.56 -3.08
C PHE A 222 -3.20 -0.23 -1.76
N GLU A 223 -3.47 -1.53 -1.85
CA GLU A 223 -3.54 -2.47 -0.74
C GLU A 223 -2.26 -3.32 -0.64
N GLN A 224 -2.06 -3.99 0.50
CA GLN A 224 -0.94 -4.93 0.67
C GLN A 224 -1.01 -6.04 -0.39
N GLY A 225 0.11 -6.29 -1.07
CA GLY A 225 0.25 -7.34 -2.08
C GLY A 225 -0.04 -6.90 -3.51
N ASP A 226 -0.54 -5.68 -3.73
CA ASP A 226 -0.68 -5.09 -5.07
C ASP A 226 0.69 -4.94 -5.74
N SER A 227 0.74 -5.13 -7.07
CA SER A 227 2.02 -5.26 -7.77
C SER A 227 2.21 -4.35 -8.98
N ASP A 228 1.21 -4.25 -9.87
CA ASP A 228 1.30 -3.49 -11.10
C ASP A 228 0.23 -2.39 -11.12
N ILE A 229 0.69 -1.12 -11.15
CA ILE A 229 -0.16 0.05 -11.31
C ILE A 229 -0.02 0.55 -12.75
N GLU A 230 -1.07 0.42 -13.56
CA GLU A 230 -1.10 0.82 -14.96
C GLU A 230 -1.79 2.19 -15.08
N ILE A 231 -1.06 3.18 -15.60
CA ILE A 231 -1.54 4.53 -15.83
C ILE A 231 -1.73 4.71 -17.34
N ILE A 232 -2.97 4.58 -17.80
CA ILE A 232 -3.32 4.60 -19.22
C ILE A 232 -3.77 6.01 -19.60
N GLY A 233 -3.07 6.59 -20.57
CA GLY A 233 -3.42 7.87 -21.18
C GLY A 233 -4.02 7.72 -22.58
N THR A 234 -4.17 8.85 -23.26
CA THR A 234 -4.45 8.92 -24.70
C THR A 234 -3.19 8.78 -25.56
N TYR A 235 -2.02 8.98 -24.95
CA TYR A 235 -0.71 8.70 -25.52
C TYR A 235 0.30 8.44 -24.39
N VAL A 236 1.34 7.67 -24.71
CA VAL A 236 2.57 7.56 -23.93
C VAL A 236 3.74 7.58 -24.91
N ILE A 237 4.81 8.30 -24.58
CA ILE A 237 5.91 8.73 -25.45
C ILE A 237 5.37 9.05 -26.85
N PRO A 238 5.02 10.30 -27.16
CA PRO A 238 4.43 10.64 -28.44
C PRO A 238 5.21 9.99 -29.58
N GLU A 239 4.58 9.10 -30.35
CA GLU A 239 5.17 8.44 -31.51
C GLU A 239 5.42 9.47 -32.62
N PHE A 240 6.31 10.44 -32.43
CA PHE A 240 6.47 11.63 -33.29
C PHE A 240 5.15 12.08 -33.96
N GLY A 241 4.07 12.16 -33.18
CA GLY A 241 2.69 12.15 -33.68
C GLY A 241 2.15 13.52 -34.05
N SER A 242 2.86 14.26 -34.92
CA SER A 242 2.34 15.36 -35.75
C SER A 242 3.50 16.05 -36.47
N ILE A 243 4.62 16.30 -35.80
CA ILE A 243 5.78 17.00 -36.39
C ILE A 243 6.41 16.18 -37.51
N VAL A 244 6.63 14.87 -37.33
CA VAL A 244 7.18 14.02 -38.40
C VAL A 244 6.19 13.89 -39.55
N MET A 245 4.89 13.80 -39.28
CA MET A 245 3.85 13.79 -40.32
C MET A 245 3.74 15.13 -41.06
N ILE A 246 3.93 16.26 -40.38
CA ILE A 246 3.98 17.60 -40.98
C ILE A 246 5.24 17.76 -41.83
N ILE A 247 6.42 17.36 -41.32
CA ILE A 247 7.68 17.37 -42.09
C ILE A 247 7.55 16.48 -43.32
N LEU A 248 6.96 15.29 -43.16
CA LEU A 248 6.70 14.36 -44.25
C LEU A 248 5.71 14.95 -45.27
N MET A 249 4.60 15.57 -44.83
CA MET A 249 3.65 16.26 -45.71
C MET A 249 4.30 17.41 -46.47
N ILE A 250 5.08 18.26 -45.78
CA ILE A 250 5.81 19.36 -46.40
C ILE A 250 6.82 18.82 -47.43
N GLY A 251 7.52 17.72 -47.11
CA GLY A 251 8.42 17.03 -48.03
C GLY A 251 7.71 16.49 -49.27
N ILE A 252 6.55 15.84 -49.11
CA ILE A 252 5.73 15.35 -50.22
C ILE A 252 5.21 16.53 -51.07
N MET A 253 4.73 17.60 -50.44
CA MET A 253 4.22 18.77 -51.16
C MET A 253 5.31 19.49 -51.94
N THR A 254 6.50 19.68 -51.36
CA THR A 254 7.64 20.30 -52.05
C THR A 254 8.13 19.47 -53.22
N THR A 255 8.23 18.14 -53.06
CA THR A 255 8.61 17.23 -54.16
C THR A 255 7.59 17.24 -55.31
N ILE A 256 6.29 17.24 -55.02
CA ILE A 256 5.22 17.38 -56.04
C ILE A 256 5.35 18.71 -56.79
N LEU A 257 5.58 19.82 -56.08
CA LEU A 257 5.67 21.15 -56.67
C LEU A 257 6.89 21.27 -57.61
N ILE A 258 8.05 20.77 -57.18
CA ILE A 258 9.27 20.75 -57.99
C ILE A 258 9.11 19.84 -59.22
N SER A 259 8.47 18.68 -59.05
CA SER A 259 8.21 17.73 -60.14
C SER A 259 7.31 18.35 -61.22
N ARG A 260 6.21 19.03 -60.84
CA ARG A 260 5.35 19.75 -61.79
C ARG A 260 6.09 20.86 -62.54
N ASN A 261 6.94 21.62 -61.86
CA ASN A 261 7.66 22.72 -62.50
C ASN A 261 8.73 22.22 -63.50
N ARG A 262 9.36 21.08 -63.23
CA ARG A 262 10.30 20.45 -64.18
C ARG A 262 9.62 19.89 -65.43
N LEU A 263 8.38 19.39 -65.31
CA LEU A 263 7.60 18.90 -66.44
C LEU A 263 7.10 20.04 -67.34
N ALA A 264 6.74 21.20 -66.77
CA ALA A 264 6.31 22.37 -67.52
C ALA A 264 7.43 23.06 -68.33
N ILE A 265 8.70 22.90 -67.94
CA ILE A 265 9.87 23.45 -68.66
C ILE A 265 10.27 22.56 -69.86
N ARG A 266 9.68 21.36 -70.00
CA ARG A 266 10.00 20.36 -71.05
C ARG A 266 8.93 20.21 -72.15
N THR A 267 7.93 21.08 -72.19
CA THR A 267 6.94 21.21 -73.27
C THR A 267 7.10 22.52 -73.99
#